data_AF-A0A1H0ZPZ1-F1
#
_entry.id   AF-A0A1H0ZPZ1-F1
#
_cell.length_a   1.000
_cell.length_b   1.000
_cell.length_c   1.000
_cell.angle_alpha   90.00
_cell.angle_beta   90.00
_cell.angle_gamma   90.00
#
_symmetry.space_group_name_H-M   'P 1'
#
loop_
_entity.id
_entity.type
_entity.pdbx_description
1 polymer ?
#
loop_
_entity_poly.entity_id
_entity_poly.type
_entity_poly.pdbx_seq_one_letter_code
_entity_poly.pdbx_strand_id
1 'polypeptide(L)'
;MFETVTKRLHGNADERGVSPVIGVILMVAITVILAAVIATFVLGIGDDIQQDPQAGVSIDDSDSSAVEVSLTSLGNADGVAIVDASDGGVIPEPESGNAVLSSTGMTATVTDENVSYSVVAYIGDDSELGESDVPDDELRSTAVIDSFEVED
;
A
#
# COMPACT_ATOMS: atom_id res chain seq x y z
N MET A 1 53.22 57.57 -46.06
CA MET A 1 53.65 56.33 -45.38
C MET A 1 52.94 56.26 -44.04
N PHE A 2 51.73 55.67 -43.99
CA PHE A 2 51.06 55.29 -42.75
C PHE A 2 50.09 54.16 -43.11
N GLU A 3 50.52 52.93 -42.84
CA GLU A 3 49.63 51.78 -42.82
C GLU A 3 49.54 51.28 -41.38
N THR A 4 48.35 50.78 -41.02
CA THR A 4 48.12 49.76 -39.97
C THR A 4 48.15 50.32 -38.54
N VAL A 5 47.09 50.24 -37.72
CA VAL A 5 46.44 49.02 -37.22
C VAL A 5 45.03 49.37 -36.70
N THR A 6 43.97 48.76 -37.25
CA THR A 6 42.71 48.55 -36.51
C THR A 6 42.58 47.06 -36.21
N LYS A 7 43.08 46.67 -35.03
CA LYS A 7 42.92 45.32 -34.49
C LYS A 7 41.46 45.16 -34.06
N ARG A 8 40.60 44.66 -34.95
CA ARG A 8 39.26 44.20 -34.56
C ARG A 8 39.44 42.95 -33.70
N LEU A 9 39.05 43.04 -32.43
CA LEU A 9 38.97 41.90 -31.53
C LEU A 9 37.97 40.90 -32.12
N HIS A 10 38.49 39.82 -32.70
CA HIS A 10 37.73 38.58 -32.81
C HIS A 10 37.69 37.97 -31.41
N GLY A 11 36.49 37.79 -30.86
CA GLY A 11 36.30 36.96 -29.67
C GLY A 11 36.88 35.57 -29.92
N ASN A 12 37.51 35.00 -28.89
CA ASN A 12 38.14 33.69 -28.96
C ASN A 12 37.19 32.66 -29.58
N ALA A 13 37.75 31.74 -30.38
CA ALA A 13 37.03 30.71 -31.13
C ALA A 13 36.27 29.68 -30.27
N ASP A 14 36.23 29.91 -28.95
CA ASP A 14 35.66 29.04 -27.93
C ASP A 14 34.27 29.49 -27.47
N GLU A 15 33.89 30.77 -27.65
CA GLU A 15 32.51 31.24 -27.49
C GLU A 15 31.70 31.01 -28.78
N ARG A 16 31.48 29.74 -29.14
CA ARG A 16 30.44 29.40 -30.12
C ARG A 16 29.07 29.57 -29.47
N GLY A 17 28.57 30.80 -29.46
CA GLY A 17 27.18 31.09 -29.19
C GLY A 17 26.30 30.22 -30.08
N VAL A 18 25.41 29.46 -29.45
CA VAL A 18 24.48 28.60 -30.17
C VAL A 18 23.64 29.46 -31.11
N SER A 19 23.46 29.04 -32.37
CA SER A 19 22.62 29.82 -33.28
C SER A 19 21.20 29.94 -32.72
N PRO A 20 20.48 31.06 -32.92
CA PRO A 20 19.17 31.27 -32.29
C PRO A 20 18.18 30.12 -32.48
N VAL A 21 18.19 29.50 -33.66
CA VAL A 21 17.32 28.37 -33.99
C VAL A 21 17.78 27.08 -33.31
N ILE A 22 19.08 26.81 -33.31
CA ILE A 22 19.64 25.60 -32.69
C ILE A 22 19.53 25.69 -31.16
N GLY A 23 19.67 26.88 -30.57
CA GLY A 23 19.48 27.11 -29.14
C GLY A 23 18.07 26.78 -28.68
N VAL A 24 17.05 27.17 -29.45
CA VAL A 24 15.65 26.85 -29.14
C VAL A 24 15.40 25.36 -29.23
N ILE A 25 15.90 24.69 -30.27
CA ILE A 25 15.73 23.23 -30.42
C ILE A 25 16.39 22.49 -29.26
N LEU A 26 17.63 22.85 -28.89
CA LEU A 26 18.35 22.20 -27.79
C LEU A 26 17.69 22.46 -26.43
N MET A 27 17.19 23.68 -26.19
CA MET A 27 16.48 24.01 -24.96
C MET A 27 15.19 23.20 -24.82
N VAL A 28 14.40 23.12 -25.90
CA VAL A 28 13.14 22.37 -25.90
C VAL A 28 13.40 20.86 -25.78
N ALA A 29 14.40 20.33 -26.49
CA ALA A 29 14.70 18.90 -26.45
C ALA A 29 15.04 18.42 -25.03
N ILE A 30 15.89 19.14 -24.32
CA ILE A 30 16.31 18.74 -22.96
C ILE A 30 15.15 18.86 -21.97
N THR A 31 14.37 19.95 -22.02
CA THR A 31 13.24 20.12 -21.10
C THR A 31 12.16 19.08 -21.31
N VAL A 32 11.88 18.67 -22.56
CA VAL A 32 10.93 17.60 -22.87
C VAL A 32 11.41 16.26 -22.33
N ILE A 33 12.69 15.94 -22.49
CA ILE A 33 13.28 14.70 -21.94
C ILE A 33 13.17 14.70 -20.42
N LEU A 34 13.59 15.78 -19.75
CA LEU A 34 13.54 15.86 -18.29
C LEU A 34 12.10 15.78 -17.77
N ALA A 35 11.15 16.45 -18.41
CA ALA A 35 9.75 16.40 -18.04
C ALA A 35 9.18 14.97 -18.17
N ALA A 36 9.45 14.28 -19.29
CA ALA A 36 8.99 12.91 -19.52
C ALA A 36 9.57 11.94 -18.48
N VAL A 37 10.86 12.05 -18.18
CA VAL A 37 11.54 11.19 -17.21
C VAL A 37 10.98 11.41 -15.80
N ILE A 38 10.85 12.65 -15.35
CA ILE A 38 10.28 12.95 -14.03
C ILE A 38 8.82 12.49 -13.94
N ALA A 39 8.02 12.64 -15.01
CA ALA A 39 6.65 12.14 -15.03
C ALA A 39 6.58 10.63 -14.79
N THR A 40 7.49 9.84 -15.39
CA THR A 40 7.56 8.40 -15.13
C THR A 40 8.02 8.06 -13.71
N PHE A 41 8.96 8.83 -13.15
CA PHE A 41 9.39 8.64 -11.75
C PHE A 41 8.29 9.01 -10.75
N VAL A 42 7.57 10.09 -10.98
CA VAL A 42 6.46 10.54 -10.12
C VAL A 42 5.29 9.56 -10.21
N LEU A 43 4.96 9.08 -11.41
CA LEU A 43 3.90 8.08 -11.58
C LEU A 43 4.29 6.73 -10.97
N GLY A 44 5.55 6.31 -11.12
CA GLY A 44 6.06 5.07 -10.53
C GLY A 44 6.01 5.06 -9.00
N ILE A 45 6.21 6.21 -8.34
CA ILE A 45 6.05 6.32 -6.87
C ILE A 45 4.59 6.18 -6.45
N GLY A 46 3.61 6.50 -7.31
CA GLY A 46 2.19 6.41 -6.97
C GLY A 46 1.67 4.97 -6.81
N ASP A 47 2.30 4.01 -7.49
CA ASP A 47 1.89 2.60 -7.46
C ASP A 47 2.35 1.89 -6.17
N ASP A 48 3.53 2.27 -5.65
CA ASP A 48 4.12 1.73 -4.42
C ASP A 48 3.54 2.34 -3.12
N ILE A 49 2.61 3.31 -3.20
CA ILE A 49 1.90 3.84 -2.01
C ILE A 49 0.57 3.10 -1.82
N GLN A 50 0.55 1.79 -2.07
CA GLN A 50 -0.48 0.94 -1.47
C GLN A 50 -0.12 0.79 0.01
N GLN A 51 -0.85 1.51 0.86
CA GLN A 51 -0.75 1.35 2.31
C GLN A 51 -1.36 0.01 2.67
N ASP A 52 -0.54 -0.89 3.23
CA ASP A 52 -1.05 -2.12 3.82
C ASP A 52 -2.11 -1.78 4.87
N PRO A 53 -3.21 -2.54 4.96
CA PRO A 53 -4.22 -2.33 5.97
C PRO A 53 -3.59 -2.46 7.36
N GLN A 54 -3.84 -1.48 8.23
CA GLN A 54 -3.44 -1.54 9.64
C GLN A 54 -4.69 -1.38 10.50
N ALA A 55 -4.94 -2.34 11.38
CA ALA A 55 -5.93 -2.25 12.44
C ALA A 55 -5.32 -2.73 13.75
N GLY A 56 -5.85 -2.24 14.87
CA GLY A 56 -5.50 -2.70 16.21
C GLY A 56 -6.52 -3.72 16.68
N VAL A 57 -6.09 -4.94 16.90
CA VAL A 57 -6.86 -6.00 17.54
C VAL A 57 -6.32 -6.26 18.94
N SER A 58 -7.18 -6.63 19.88
CA SER A 58 -6.79 -7.15 21.19
C SER A 58 -7.38 -8.53 21.34
N ILE A 59 -6.51 -9.50 21.60
CA ILE A 59 -6.85 -10.91 21.81
C ILE A 59 -6.80 -11.15 23.31
N ASP A 60 -7.90 -11.65 23.87
CA ASP A 60 -8.03 -11.98 25.28
C ASP A 60 -8.34 -13.48 25.41
N ASP A 61 -7.46 -14.20 26.10
CA ASP A 61 -7.68 -15.60 26.46
C ASP A 61 -8.61 -15.65 27.67
N SER A 62 -9.93 -15.57 27.41
CA SER A 62 -10.93 -15.46 28.47
C SER A 62 -11.03 -16.75 29.31
N ASP A 63 -10.86 -17.92 28.68
CA ASP A 63 -10.80 -19.24 29.32
C ASP A 63 -9.92 -20.19 28.47
N SER A 64 -9.37 -21.26 29.06
CA SER A 64 -8.44 -22.18 28.38
C SER A 64 -8.92 -22.69 27.01
N SER A 65 -10.23 -22.75 26.78
CA SER A 65 -10.83 -23.26 25.55
C SER A 65 -11.56 -22.18 24.72
N ALA A 66 -11.39 -20.89 25.05
CA ALA A 66 -12.08 -19.79 24.37
C ALA A 66 -11.22 -18.53 24.28
N VAL A 67 -11.04 -18.03 23.05
CA VAL A 67 -10.29 -16.81 22.77
C VAL A 67 -11.24 -15.74 22.25
N GLU A 68 -11.26 -14.58 22.91
CA GLU A 68 -12.01 -13.40 22.49
C GLU A 68 -11.10 -12.46 21.68
N VAL A 69 -11.50 -12.20 20.43
CA VAL A 69 -10.85 -11.24 19.54
C VAL A 69 -11.68 -9.97 19.52
N SER A 70 -11.10 -8.85 19.92
CA SER A 70 -11.76 -7.55 19.97
C SER A 70 -11.09 -6.51 19.09
N LEU A 71 -11.90 -5.79 18.30
CA LEU A 71 -11.41 -4.74 17.43
C LEU A 71 -11.26 -3.42 18.21
N THR A 72 -10.02 -2.97 18.44
CA THR A 72 -9.71 -1.76 19.22
C THR A 72 -9.57 -0.51 18.36
N SER A 73 -9.06 -0.64 17.13
CA SER A 73 -8.85 0.48 16.21
C SER A 73 -8.88 0.00 14.76
N LEU A 74 -9.49 0.74 13.84
CA LEU A 74 -9.51 0.39 12.42
C LEU A 74 -8.30 0.91 11.64
N GLY A 75 -7.55 1.88 12.19
CA GLY A 75 -6.41 2.50 11.50
C GLY A 75 -6.74 2.98 10.09
N ASN A 76 -6.23 2.28 9.07
CA ASN A 76 -6.52 2.50 7.64
C ASN A 76 -7.18 1.29 6.95
N ALA A 77 -7.63 0.29 7.72
CA ALA A 77 -8.43 -0.82 7.23
C ALA A 77 -9.93 -0.48 7.23
N ASP A 78 -10.70 -1.15 6.37
CA ASP A 78 -12.17 -1.08 6.36
C ASP A 78 -12.80 -2.08 7.34
N GLY A 79 -12.06 -3.13 7.68
CA GLY A 79 -12.46 -4.11 8.68
C GLY A 79 -11.39 -5.14 8.97
N VAL A 80 -11.70 -6.05 9.89
CA VAL A 80 -10.84 -7.18 10.27
C VAL A 80 -11.64 -8.47 10.20
N ALA A 81 -11.11 -9.47 9.51
CA ALA A 81 -11.67 -10.80 9.45
C ALA A 81 -10.81 -11.79 10.25
N ILE A 82 -11.46 -12.75 10.88
CA ILE A 82 -10.79 -13.88 11.52
C ILE A 82 -10.80 -15.04 10.53
N VAL A 83 -9.61 -15.49 10.15
CA VAL A 83 -9.42 -16.57 9.19
C VAL A 83 -8.67 -17.73 9.83
N ASP A 84 -8.90 -18.94 9.33
CA ASP A 84 -8.10 -20.10 9.69
C ASP A 84 -6.68 -19.93 9.09
N ALA A 85 -5.63 -20.11 9.89
CA ALA A 85 -4.25 -19.98 9.43
C ALA A 85 -3.81 -21.09 8.46
N SER A 86 -4.57 -22.19 8.38
CA SER A 86 -4.28 -23.37 7.55
C SER A 86 -4.87 -23.25 6.14
N ASP A 87 -6.09 -22.72 6.03
CA ASP A 87 -6.86 -22.65 4.78
C ASP A 87 -7.00 -21.21 4.26
N GLY A 88 -6.82 -20.19 5.12
CA GLY A 88 -7.02 -18.78 4.77
C GLY A 88 -8.49 -18.39 4.61
N GLY A 89 -9.42 -19.34 4.77
CA GLY A 89 -10.86 -19.11 4.79
C GLY A 89 -11.31 -18.36 6.04
N VAL A 90 -12.26 -17.44 5.87
CA VAL A 90 -12.99 -16.81 6.98
C VAL A 90 -13.75 -17.89 7.74
N ILE A 91 -13.69 -17.84 9.07
CA ILE A 91 -14.40 -18.83 9.89
C ILE A 91 -15.91 -18.72 9.63
N PRO A 92 -16.60 -19.85 9.36
CA PRO A 92 -17.98 -19.82 8.90
C PRO A 92 -18.96 -19.31 9.98
N GLU A 93 -18.64 -19.44 11.27
CA GLU A 93 -19.40 -18.84 12.37
C GLU A 93 -18.56 -18.88 13.67
N PRO A 94 -18.23 -17.74 14.32
CA PRO A 94 -17.68 -17.76 15.68
C PRO A 94 -18.76 -18.14 16.69
N GLU A 95 -18.38 -18.69 17.85
CA GLU A 95 -19.33 -19.09 18.91
C GLU A 95 -20.12 -17.92 19.50
N SER A 96 -19.57 -16.71 19.41
CA SER A 96 -20.27 -15.47 19.73
C SER A 96 -19.66 -14.31 18.94
N GLY A 97 -20.49 -13.39 18.46
CA GLY A 97 -20.03 -12.25 17.67
C GLY A 97 -20.08 -12.49 16.16
N ASN A 98 -19.24 -11.78 15.41
CA ASN A 98 -19.23 -11.80 13.95
C ASN A 98 -17.81 -12.10 13.45
N ALA A 99 -17.63 -13.04 12.51
CA ALA A 99 -16.31 -13.41 11.98
C ALA A 99 -15.55 -12.22 11.36
N VAL A 100 -16.33 -11.24 10.90
CA VAL A 100 -15.86 -9.99 10.32
C VAL A 100 -16.25 -8.84 11.23
N LEU A 101 -15.26 -8.06 11.64
CA LEU A 101 -15.34 -6.95 12.56
C LEU A 101 -15.13 -5.64 11.76
N SER A 102 -16.22 -5.05 11.29
CA SER A 102 -16.18 -3.80 10.48
C SER A 102 -16.27 -2.52 11.33
N SER A 103 -16.45 -2.64 12.66
CA SER A 103 -16.55 -1.49 13.57
C SER A 103 -15.83 -1.75 14.89
N THR A 104 -15.17 -0.72 15.43
CA THR A 104 -14.48 -0.81 16.72
C THR A 104 -15.46 -1.14 17.84
N GLY A 105 -15.02 -1.97 18.79
CA GLY A 105 -15.83 -2.50 19.88
C GLY A 105 -16.67 -3.72 19.51
N MET A 106 -16.62 -4.20 18.27
CA MET A 106 -17.09 -5.55 17.96
C MET A 106 -16.08 -6.57 18.51
N THR A 107 -16.62 -7.67 19.01
CA THR A 107 -15.83 -8.82 19.47
C THR A 107 -16.35 -10.09 18.82
N ALA A 108 -15.47 -11.07 18.69
CA ALA A 108 -15.78 -12.41 18.25
C ALA A 108 -15.06 -13.40 19.15
N THR A 109 -15.76 -14.43 19.59
CA THR A 109 -15.22 -15.50 20.42
C THR A 109 -15.08 -16.75 19.58
N VAL A 110 -13.89 -17.34 19.59
CA VAL A 110 -13.56 -18.57 18.87
C VAL A 110 -13.12 -19.61 19.90
N THR A 111 -13.63 -20.83 19.76
CA THR A 111 -13.43 -21.89 20.77
C THR A 111 -12.98 -23.22 20.17
N ASP A 112 -12.68 -23.28 18.87
CA ASP A 112 -12.23 -24.55 18.30
C ASP A 112 -10.82 -24.86 18.78
N GLU A 113 -10.73 -25.98 19.50
CA GLU A 113 -9.51 -26.49 20.09
C GLU A 113 -8.50 -26.88 19.01
N ASN A 114 -7.22 -26.51 19.21
CA ASN A 114 -6.10 -26.97 18.41
C ASN A 114 -6.13 -26.49 16.93
N VAL A 115 -6.80 -25.36 16.67
CA VAL A 115 -6.79 -24.62 15.40
C VAL A 115 -6.04 -23.31 15.57
N SER A 116 -5.18 -22.98 14.61
CA SER A 116 -4.50 -21.68 14.56
C SER A 116 -5.35 -20.69 13.77
N TYR A 117 -5.62 -19.54 14.36
CA TYR A 117 -6.36 -18.45 13.74
C TYR A 117 -5.45 -17.27 13.43
N SER A 118 -5.73 -16.62 12.31
CA SER A 118 -5.08 -15.36 11.93
C SER A 118 -6.11 -14.26 11.87
N VAL A 119 -5.75 -13.12 12.44
CA VAL A 119 -6.53 -11.89 12.37
C VAL A 119 -5.98 -11.06 11.22
N VAL A 120 -6.84 -10.84 10.23
CA VAL A 120 -6.47 -10.24 8.95
C VAL A 120 -7.24 -8.95 8.75
N ALA A 121 -6.57 -7.82 8.56
CA ALA A 121 -7.23 -6.61 8.12
C ALA A 121 -7.30 -6.50 6.61
N TYR A 122 -8.38 -5.92 6.13
CA TYR A 122 -8.62 -5.71 4.71
C TYR A 122 -9.06 -4.27 4.42
N ILE A 123 -8.80 -3.83 3.18
CA ILE A 123 -9.34 -2.61 2.59
C ILE A 123 -10.21 -3.04 1.40
N GLY A 124 -11.51 -2.75 1.46
CA GLY A 124 -12.49 -3.28 0.52
C GLY A 124 -13.89 -3.42 1.11
N ASP A 125 -14.83 -3.84 0.27
CA ASP A 125 -16.21 -4.13 0.67
C ASP A 125 -16.27 -5.46 1.45
N ASP A 126 -17.08 -5.50 2.52
CA ASP A 126 -17.22 -6.65 3.42
C ASP A 126 -18.39 -7.57 3.04
N SER A 127 -19.15 -7.20 2.00
CA SER A 127 -20.38 -7.88 1.57
C SER A 127 -20.17 -9.32 1.06
N GLU A 128 -18.92 -9.73 0.81
CA GLU A 128 -18.55 -11.03 0.25
C GLU A 128 -17.82 -11.95 1.26
N LEU A 129 -17.52 -11.44 2.46
CA LEU A 129 -16.80 -12.19 3.50
C LEU A 129 -17.71 -13.11 4.34
N GLY A 130 -19.00 -13.21 3.98
CA GLY A 130 -20.01 -14.02 4.66
C GLY A 130 -20.33 -15.37 3.98
N GLU A 131 -19.72 -15.67 2.83
CA GLU A 131 -19.92 -16.92 2.11
C GLU A 131 -18.58 -17.67 2.07
N SER A 132 -18.59 -18.96 2.36
CA SER A 132 -17.42 -19.81 2.66
C SER A 132 -16.38 -20.02 1.53
N ASP A 133 -16.33 -19.13 0.55
CA ASP A 133 -15.31 -19.11 -0.49
C ASP A 133 -14.78 -17.69 -0.56
N VAL A 134 -13.59 -17.45 0.02
CA VAL A 134 -12.85 -16.21 -0.18
C VAL A 134 -12.49 -16.16 -1.67
N PRO A 135 -13.02 -15.23 -2.48
CA PRO A 135 -12.51 -15.03 -3.81
C PRO A 135 -11.23 -14.21 -3.65
N ASP A 136 -10.09 -14.82 -3.96
CA ASP A 136 -8.75 -14.24 -3.93
C ASP A 136 -8.57 -12.93 -4.74
N ASP A 137 -9.63 -12.39 -5.37
CA ASP A 137 -9.57 -11.30 -6.36
C ASP A 137 -10.27 -9.99 -5.95
N GLU A 138 -11.04 -9.93 -4.85
CA GLU A 138 -11.82 -8.71 -4.49
C GLU A 138 -11.26 -7.88 -3.34
N LEU A 139 -10.37 -8.45 -2.51
CA LEU A 139 -9.63 -7.67 -1.52
C LEU A 139 -8.42 -7.00 -2.16
N ARG A 140 -8.48 -5.68 -2.30
CA ARG A 140 -7.40 -4.87 -2.91
C ARG A 140 -6.10 -4.90 -2.13
N SER A 141 -6.17 -5.13 -0.82
CA SER A 141 -5.01 -5.31 0.05
C SER A 141 -5.45 -5.97 1.36
N THR A 142 -4.67 -6.94 1.82
CA THR A 142 -4.90 -7.72 3.04
C THR A 142 -3.60 -7.83 3.83
N ALA A 143 -3.66 -7.73 5.16
CA ALA A 143 -2.49 -7.86 6.02
C ALA A 143 -2.83 -8.64 7.29
N VAL A 144 -1.99 -9.61 7.62
CA VAL A 144 -2.04 -10.33 8.90
C VAL A 144 -1.57 -9.38 10.00
N ILE A 145 -2.43 -9.10 10.97
CA ILE A 145 -2.14 -8.24 12.11
C ILE A 145 -1.63 -9.07 13.28
N ASP A 146 -2.26 -10.22 13.50
CA ASP A 146 -1.92 -11.11 14.60
C ASP A 146 -2.29 -12.56 14.28
N SER A 147 -1.71 -13.50 15.02
CA SER A 147 -2.02 -14.92 14.92
C SER A 147 -2.06 -15.53 16.32
N PHE A 148 -3.09 -16.28 16.62
CA PHE A 148 -3.25 -16.96 17.90
C PHE A 148 -3.61 -18.44 17.68
N GLU A 149 -3.30 -19.26 18.68
CA GLU A 149 -3.62 -20.68 18.71
C GLU A 149 -4.45 -20.94 19.96
N VAL A 150 -5.57 -21.63 19.82
CA VAL A 150 -6.40 -22.02 20.96
C VAL A 150 -5.82 -23.31 21.55
N GLU A 151 -5.18 -23.19 22.72
CA GLU A 151 -4.70 -24.34 23.51
C GLU A 151 -5.87 -25.06 24.23
N ASP A 152 -5.63 -26.27 24.76
CA ASP A 152 -6.59 -27.09 25.55
C ASP A 152 -6.89 -26.47 26.94
#